data_AF-A0AAV5BIL7-F1
#
_entry.id   AF-A0AAV5BIL7-F1
#
_cell.length_a   1.000
_cell.length_b   1.000
_cell.length_c   1.000
_cell.angle_alpha   90.00
_cell.angle_beta   90.00
_cell.angle_gamma   90.00
#
_symmetry.space_group_name_H-M   'P 1'
#
loop_
_entity.id
_entity.type
_entity.pdbx_description
1 polymer ?
#
loop_
_entity_poly.entity_id
_entity_poly.type
_entity_poly.pdbx_seq_one_letter_code
_entity_poly.pdbx_strand_id
1 'polypeptide(L)' 'MAGICGLYERKIRDINPMVPNITYDISDLYNFIDGLADISALVYDHSIQAFLPYDRQWIKQKLFQHLKKLAQR' A
#
# COMPACT_ATOMS: atom_id res chain seq x y z
N MET A 1 0.01 -5.82 5.93
CA MET A 1 0.39 -4.49 5.41
C MET A 1 1.56 -4.52 4.42
N ALA A 2 2.34 -5.62 4.30
CA ALA A 2 3.23 -5.87 3.16
C ALA A 2 2.50 -6.16 1.83
N GLY A 3 1.17 -6.13 1.82
CA GLY A 3 0.37 -6.47 0.64
C GLY A 3 0.47 -5.43 -0.47
N ILE A 4 0.28 -4.14 -0.16
CA ILE A 4 0.28 -3.09 -1.17
C ILE A 4 1.70 -2.81 -1.69
N CYS A 5 2.69 -2.70 -0.78
CA CYS A 5 4.09 -2.55 -1.20
C CYS A 5 4.56 -3.77 -2.01
N GLY A 6 4.25 -4.99 -1.58
CA GLY A 6 4.61 -6.21 -2.31
C GLY A 6 3.89 -6.35 -3.66
N LEU A 7 2.62 -5.93 -3.76
CA LEU A 7 1.90 -5.86 -5.04
C LEU A 7 2.57 -4.87 -5.99
N TYR A 8 2.97 -3.71 -5.48
CA TYR A 8 3.63 -2.69 -6.26
C TYR A 8 5.03 -3.13 -6.72
N GLU A 9 5.82 -3.70 -5.82
CA GLU A 9 7.14 -4.27 -6.13
C GLU A 9 7.05 -5.39 -7.18
N ARG A 10 6.04 -6.26 -7.08
CA ARG A 10 5.82 -7.31 -8.07
C ARG A 10 5.49 -6.73 -9.44
N LYS A 11 4.66 -5.68 -9.48
CA LYS A 11 4.34 -4.97 -10.73
C LYS A 11 5.58 -4.31 -11.33
N ILE A 12 6.42 -3.67 -10.52
CA ILE A 12 7.68 -3.10 -11.01
C ILE A 12 8.62 -4.20 -11.52
N ARG A 13 8.74 -5.32 -10.81
CA ARG A 13 9.60 -6.43 -11.23
C ARG A 13 9.15 -7.08 -12.53
N ASP A 14 7.84 -7.12 -12.77
CA ASP A 14 7.27 -7.62 -14.04
C ASP A 14 7.61 -6.69 -15.21
N ILE A 15 7.57 -5.38 -14.98
CA ILE A 15 7.93 -4.36 -15.98
C ILE A 15 9.46 -4.29 -16.17
N ASN A 16 10.22 -4.49 -15.10
CA ASN A 16 11.67 -4.29 -15.07
C ASN A 16 12.37 -5.47 -14.37
N PRO A 17 12.47 -6.64 -15.03
CA PRO A 17 13.04 -7.86 -14.45
C PRO A 17 14.55 -7.76 -14.19
N MET A 18 15.21 -6.76 -14.75
CA MET A 18 16.66 -6.51 -14.62
C MET A 18 17.03 -5.66 -13.39
N VAL A 19 16.06 -5.11 -12.65
CA VAL A 19 16.33 -4.23 -11.51
C VAL A 19 16.42 -5.08 -10.22
N PRO A 20 17.61 -5.25 -9.62
CA PRO A 20 17.78 -6.07 -8.43
C PRO A 20 17.23 -5.39 -7.16
N ASN A 21 17.36 -4.06 -7.07
CA ASN A 21 16.87 -3.25 -5.95
C ASN A 21 15.82 -2.25 -6.45
N ILE A 22 14.58 -2.44 -6.00
CA ILE A 22 13.46 -1.56 -6.34
C ILE A 22 13.46 -0.39 -5.35
N THR A 23 13.73 0.81 -5.84
CA THR A 23 13.55 2.06 -5.13
C THR A 23 12.30 2.77 -5.66
N TYR A 24 11.41 3.17 -4.77
CA TYR A 24 10.20 3.93 -5.10
C TYR A 24 9.90 4.93 -3.99
N ASP A 25 9.30 6.05 -4.36
CA ASP A 25 8.82 7.03 -3.41
C ASP A 25 7.37 6.74 -2.99
N ILE A 26 6.91 7.39 -1.93
CA ILE A 26 5.50 7.32 -1.55
C ILE A 26 4.57 7.87 -2.64
N SER A 27 5.04 8.86 -3.40
CA SER A 27 4.28 9.44 -4.51
C SER A 27 3.95 8.39 -5.57
N ASP A 28 4.90 7.48 -5.85
CA ASP A 28 4.70 6.38 -6.82
C ASP A 28 3.64 5.39 -6.33
N LEU A 29 3.66 5.07 -5.04
CA LEU A 29 2.65 4.22 -4.42
C LEU A 29 1.26 4.87 -4.42
N TYR A 30 1.17 6.18 -4.22
CA TYR A 30 -0.09 6.91 -4.32
C TYR A 30 -0.64 6.90 -5.73
N ASN A 31 0.21 7.13 -6.74
CA ASN A 31 -0.17 7.03 -8.14
C ASN A 31 -0.63 5.61 -8.50
N PHE A 32 0.03 4.58 -7.96
CA PHE A 32 -0.40 3.20 -8.13
C PHE A 32 -1.80 2.96 -7.56
N ILE A 33 -2.07 3.45 -6.34
CA ILE A 33 -3.37 3.34 -5.69
C ILE A 33 -4.46 4.12 -6.45
N ASP A 34 -4.13 5.30 -6.99
CA ASP A 34 -5.06 6.11 -7.79
C ASP A 34 -5.34 5.50 -9.17
N GLY A 35 -4.38 4.76 -9.73
CA GLY A 35 -4.56 4.00 -10.97
C GLY A 35 -5.44 2.75 -10.83
N LEU A 36 -5.82 2.35 -9.61
CA LEU A 36 -6.76 1.26 -9.38
C LEU A 36 -8.19 1.77 -9.53
N ALA A 37 -8.98 1.09 -10.36
CA ALA A 37 -10.39 1.44 -10.63
C ALA A 37 -11.20 1.64 -9.34
N ASP A 38 -11.07 0.70 -8.40
CA ASP A 38 -11.60 0.82 -7.05
C ASP A 38 -10.68 0.09 -6.06
N ILE A 39 -10.62 0.60 -4.83
CA ILE A 39 -9.87 -0.04 -3.74
C ILE A 39 -10.53 0.29 -2.41
N SER A 40 -10.85 -0.76 -1.66
CA SER A 40 -11.39 -0.69 -0.31
C SER A 40 -10.64 -1.66 0.61
N ALA A 41 -10.47 -1.30 1.87
CA ALA A 41 -9.90 -2.18 2.88
C ALA A 41 -10.95 -2.50 3.94
N LEU A 42 -11.08 -3.78 4.28
CA LEU A 42 -11.92 -4.23 5.38
C LEU A 42 -11.01 -4.56 6.57
N VAL A 43 -11.14 -3.82 7.66
CA VAL A 43 -10.35 -4.04 8.87
C VAL A 43 -11.25 -4.55 9.96
N TYR A 44 -10.87 -5.67 10.55
CA TYR A 44 -11.59 -6.24 11.67
C TYR A 44 -11.44 -5.38 12.92
N ASP A 45 -12.56 -4.91 13.45
CA ASP A 45 -12.64 -4.15 14.70
C ASP A 45 -13.15 -5.05 15.82
N HIS A 46 -12.35 -5.21 16.87
CA HIS A 46 -12.68 -6.09 18.00
C HIS A 46 -13.75 -5.51 18.92
N SER A 47 -13.94 -4.19 18.94
CA SER A 47 -14.91 -3.53 19.81
C SER A 47 -16.34 -3.77 19.33
N ILE A 48 -16.54 -3.82 18.01
CA ILE A 48 -17.85 -4.07 17.40
C ILE A 48 -17.98 -5.47 16.77
N GLN A 49 -16.92 -6.29 16.85
CA GLN A 49 -16.83 -7.63 16.24
C GLN A 49 -17.24 -7.66 14.76
N ALA A 50 -16.82 -6.66 14.00
CA ALA A 50 -17.22 -6.49 12.60
C ALA A 50 -16.06 -5.98 11.73
N PHE A 51 -16.19 -6.15 10.41
CA PHE A 51 -15.26 -5.59 9.45
C PHE A 51 -15.70 -4.18 9.04
N LEU A 52 -14.88 -3.19 9.37
CA LEU A 52 -15.11 -1.81 8.97
C LEU A 52 -14.53 -1.56 7.57
N PRO A 53 -15.33 -1.02 6.64
CA PRO A 53 -14.83 -0.62 5.33
C PRO A 53 -14.08 0.71 5.44
N TYR A 54 -12.95 0.77 4.74
CA TYR A 54 -12.11 1.95 4.62
C TYR A 54 -11.86 2.25 3.16
N ASP A 55 -11.87 3.54 2.86
CA ASP A 55 -11.70 4.08 1.52
C ASP A 55 -10.23 4.24 1.13
N ARG A 56 -10.03 4.62 -0.12
CA ARG A 56 -8.71 4.87 -0.72
C ARG A 56 -7.84 5.83 0.11
N GLN A 57 -8.40 6.90 0.67
CA GLN A 57 -7.62 7.89 1.43
C GLN A 57 -7.07 7.29 2.71
N TRP A 58 -7.87 6.49 3.43
CA TRP A 58 -7.42 5.80 4.62
C TRP A 58 -6.27 4.84 4.31
N ILE A 59 -6.36 4.11 3.20
CA ILE A 59 -5.30 3.21 2.74
C ILE A 59 -4.00 3.98 2.48
N LYS A 60 -4.07 5.12 1.78
CA LYS A 60 -2.91 6.01 1.55
C LYS A 60 -2.28 6.48 2.85
N GLN A 61 -3.09 6.92 3.81
CA GLN A 61 -2.58 7.35 5.12
C GLN A 61 -1.90 6.22 5.89
N LYS A 62 -2.47 5.01 5.87
CA LYS A 62 -1.85 3.84 6.49
C LYS A 62 -0.52 3.47 5.85
N LEU A 63 -0.43 3.61 4.52
CA LEU A 63 0.81 3.39 3.79
C LEU A 63 1.89 4.38 4.23
N PHE A 64 1.56 5.68 4.32
CA PHE A 64 2.48 6.70 4.81
C PHE A 64 2.96 6.41 6.23
N GLN A 65 2.03 6.07 7.14
CA GLN A 65 2.39 5.70 8.51
C GLN A 65 3.31 4.49 8.55
N HIS A 66 3.11 3.52 7.66
CA HIS A 66 3.96 2.34 7.57
C HIS A 66 5.37 2.69 7.07
N LEU A 67 5.48 3.44 5.98
CA LEU A 67 6.76 3.90 5.44
C LEU A 67 7.53 4.78 6.42
N LYS A 68 6.83 5.70 7.12
CA LYS A 68 7.43 6.54 8.16
C LYS A 68 8.02 5.71 9.30
N LYS A 69 7.35 4.62 9.71
CA LYS A 69 7.88 3.69 10.72
C LYS A 69 9.09 2.90 10.23
N LEU A 70 9.15 2.57 8.95
CA LEU A 70 10.31 1.89 8.34
C LEU A 70 11.51 2.84 8.23
N ALA A 71 11.29 4.11 7.89
CA ALA A 71 12.34 5.13 7.80
C ALA A 71 12.89 5.56 9.18
N GLN A 72 12.12 5.36 10.26
CA GLN A 72 12.57 5.60 11.63
C GLN A 72 13.32 4.42 12.26
N ARG A 73 13.44 3.29 11.54
CA ARG A 73 14.22 2.12 11.93
C ARG A 73 15.57 2.13 11.21
#